data_AF-A0A061SBQ7-F1
#
_entry.id   AF-A0A061SBQ7-F1
#
_cell.length_a   1.000
_cell.length_b   1.000
_cell.length_c   1.000
_cell.angle_alpha   90.00
_cell.angle_beta   90.00
_cell.angle_gamma   90.00
#
_symmetry.space_group_name_H-M   'P 1'
#
loop_
_entity.id
_entity.type
_entity.pdbx_description
1 polymer ?
#
loop_
_entity_poly.entity_id
_entity_poly.type
_entity_poly.pdbx_seq_one_letter_code
_entity_poly.pdbx_strand_id
1 'polypeptide(L)'
;MVWVLSETSPEGRTHILLAGKYSIGRKDADIVLEDKSISRKHAEICVAVSEFEGVNTNVPRVHITSFGQFGTFCKALEGQNFKALQKGVVSELGNGAVLRFGRVKELSLRHQELVLFVSGSVDTQLQEKAAAAGIQTSAAWDGRATHILIEDALSEAGAAATICGHLGGQPVVSGRWYRT
;
A
#
# COMPACT_ATOMS: atom_id res chain seq x y z
N MET A 1 7.73 0.71 -3.37
CA MET A 1 7.02 1.05 -2.13
C MET A 1 5.54 0.66 -2.26
N VAL A 2 4.75 0.68 -1.17
CA VAL A 2 3.33 0.28 -1.21
C VAL A 2 2.37 1.39 -0.81
N TRP A 3 1.17 1.32 -1.37
CA TRP A 3 0.05 2.16 -0.95
C TRP A 3 -0.81 1.44 0.07
N VAL A 4 -1.15 2.14 1.14
CA VAL A 4 -1.98 1.63 2.22
C VAL A 4 -3.24 2.47 2.30
N LEU A 5 -4.39 1.80 2.20
CA LEU A 5 -5.70 2.41 2.33
C LEU A 5 -6.33 1.92 3.63
N SER A 6 -6.52 2.81 4.60
CA SER A 6 -7.06 2.47 5.92
C SER A 6 -8.36 3.22 6.18
N GLU A 7 -9.38 2.53 6.67
CA GLU A 7 -10.55 3.20 7.27
C GLU A 7 -10.11 4.07 8.45
N THR A 8 -10.66 5.28 8.57
CA THR A 8 -10.28 6.23 9.62
C THR A 8 -10.87 5.92 10.99
N SER A 9 -11.80 4.95 11.07
CA SER A 9 -12.36 4.48 12.34
C SER A 9 -11.33 3.68 13.14
N PRO A 10 -11.40 3.66 14.49
CA PRO A 10 -10.46 2.92 15.35
C PRO A 10 -10.39 1.41 15.05
N GLU A 11 -11.51 0.80 14.67
CA GLU A 11 -11.59 -0.62 14.26
C GLU A 11 -11.55 -0.80 12.73
N GLY A 12 -11.05 0.23 12.03
CA GLY A 12 -11.03 0.30 10.58
C GLY A 12 -10.14 -0.76 9.96
N ARG A 13 -10.58 -1.30 8.83
CA ARG A 13 -9.75 -2.23 8.06
C ARG A 13 -8.67 -1.48 7.29
N THR A 14 -7.55 -2.17 7.08
CA THR A 14 -6.43 -1.69 6.27
C THR A 14 -6.23 -2.60 5.07
N HIS A 15 -6.03 -1.99 3.90
CA HIS A 15 -5.81 -2.64 2.63
C HIS A 15 -4.46 -2.21 2.07
N ILE A 16 -3.63 -3.17 1.68
CA ILE A 16 -2.40 -2.91 0.93
C ILE A 16 -2.77 -2.97 -0.55
N LEU A 17 -2.51 -1.88 -1.28
CA LEU A 17 -2.79 -1.75 -2.69
C LEU A 17 -1.51 -1.96 -3.49
N LEU A 18 -1.38 -3.15 -4.08
CA LEU A 18 -0.37 -3.47 -5.09
C LEU A 18 -0.77 -2.87 -6.45
N ALA A 19 0.13 -2.90 -7.42
CA ALA A 19 -0.19 -2.50 -8.79
C ALA A 19 -1.41 -3.29 -9.32
N GLY A 20 -2.39 -2.59 -9.86
CA GLY A 20 -3.66 -3.19 -10.28
C GLY A 20 -4.88 -2.30 -10.09
N LYS A 21 -6.06 -2.89 -10.26
CA LYS A 21 -7.36 -2.22 -10.14
C LYS A 21 -8.16 -2.84 -9.00
N TYR A 22 -8.80 -1.98 -8.21
CA TYR A 22 -9.59 -2.34 -7.05
C TYR A 22 -10.96 -1.67 -7.13
N SER A 23 -12.01 -2.47 -7.11
CA SER A 23 -13.39 -2.00 -7.02
C SER A 23 -13.76 -1.69 -5.57
N ILE A 24 -14.45 -0.57 -5.35
CA ILE A 24 -15.00 -0.15 -4.06
C ILE A 24 -16.52 -0.17 -4.14
N GLY A 25 -17.16 -0.78 -3.16
CA GLY A 25 -18.62 -0.84 -3.11
C GLY A 25 -19.17 -1.41 -1.81
N ARG A 26 -20.49 -1.37 -1.65
CA ARG A 26 -21.13 -1.93 -0.44
C ARG A 26 -21.27 -3.45 -0.43
N LYS A 27 -21.05 -4.12 -1.56
CA LYS A 27 -21.14 -5.57 -1.75
C LYS A 27 -20.47 -5.95 -3.07
N ASP A 28 -19.98 -7.19 -3.17
CA ASP A 28 -19.47 -7.80 -4.40
C ASP A 28 -18.34 -6.95 -5.05
N ALA A 29 -17.44 -6.44 -4.21
CA ALA A 29 -16.31 -5.57 -4.57
C ALA A 29 -15.05 -6.01 -3.84
N ASP A 30 -13.88 -5.60 -4.34
CA ASP A 30 -12.57 -5.93 -3.73
C ASP A 30 -12.43 -5.28 -2.35
N ILE A 31 -12.92 -4.05 -2.22
CA ILE A 31 -12.95 -3.31 -0.96
C ILE A 31 -14.42 -3.02 -0.62
N VAL A 32 -14.92 -3.74 0.37
CA VAL A 32 -16.32 -3.68 0.80
C VAL A 32 -16.51 -2.68 1.93
N LEU A 33 -17.32 -1.66 1.67
CA LEU A 33 -17.71 -0.63 2.64
C LEU A 33 -19.22 -0.74 2.90
N GLU A 34 -19.60 -1.43 3.97
CA GLU A 34 -21.00 -1.74 4.30
C GLU A 34 -21.77 -0.49 4.75
N ASP A 35 -22.35 0.24 3.80
CA ASP A 35 -23.26 1.36 4.07
C ASP A 35 -24.28 1.56 2.94
N LYS A 36 -25.50 1.98 3.29
CA LYS A 36 -26.59 2.17 2.30
C LYS A 36 -26.36 3.36 1.37
N SER A 37 -25.56 4.34 1.77
CA SER A 37 -25.15 5.47 0.92
C SER A 37 -24.03 5.10 -0.07
N ILE A 38 -23.52 3.86 -0.01
CA ILE A 38 -22.48 3.38 -0.92
C ILE A 38 -23.11 2.48 -1.98
N SER A 39 -22.92 2.79 -3.26
CA SER A 39 -23.38 1.94 -4.37
C SER A 39 -22.63 0.60 -4.39
N ARG A 40 -23.21 -0.44 -5.00
CA ARG A 40 -22.53 -1.75 -5.16
C ARG A 40 -21.25 -1.64 -5.98
N LYS A 41 -21.26 -0.80 -7.02
CA LYS A 41 -20.08 -0.34 -7.75
C LYS A 41 -19.96 1.17 -7.54
N HIS A 42 -19.24 1.59 -6.50
CA HIS A 42 -19.16 2.98 -6.08
C HIS A 42 -17.99 3.71 -6.71
N ALA A 43 -16.82 3.10 -6.70
CA ALA A 43 -15.61 3.67 -7.28
C ALA A 43 -14.65 2.57 -7.72
N GLU A 44 -13.64 2.94 -8.49
CA GLU A 44 -12.51 2.09 -8.87
C GLU A 44 -11.22 2.84 -8.55
N ILE A 45 -10.31 2.20 -7.81
CA ILE A 45 -8.94 2.67 -7.60
C ILE A 45 -8.02 1.90 -8.54
N CYS A 46 -7.11 2.60 -9.20
CA CYS A 46 -6.09 2.03 -10.06
C CYS A 46 -4.71 2.45 -9.56
N VAL A 47 -3.86 1.49 -9.21
CA VAL A 47 -2.46 1.70 -8.85
C VAL A 47 -1.62 1.33 -10.07
N ALA A 48 -1.01 2.33 -10.69
CA ALA A 48 -0.19 2.16 -11.88
C ALA A 48 1.29 2.31 -11.54
N VAL A 49 2.11 1.36 -12.01
CA VAL A 49 3.56 1.52 -12.03
C VAL A 49 3.88 2.52 -13.14
N SER A 50 4.51 3.64 -12.82
CA SER A 50 4.85 4.65 -13.82
C SER A 50 6.08 4.23 -14.60
N GLU A 51 5.92 3.91 -15.89
CA GLU A 51 7.00 3.85 -16.89
C GLU A 51 7.07 5.14 -17.73
N PHE A 52 6.63 6.28 -17.20
CA PHE A 52 6.50 7.53 -17.97
C PHE A 52 7.73 8.44 -17.83
N GLU A 53 8.37 8.71 -18.97
CA GLU A 53 9.27 9.84 -19.25
C GLU A 53 10.51 10.01 -18.36
N GLY A 54 11.36 8.99 -18.27
CA GLY A 54 12.77 9.16 -17.87
C GLY A 54 13.03 9.64 -16.43
N VAL A 55 11.97 9.88 -15.64
CA VAL A 55 12.03 10.18 -14.21
C VAL A 55 11.50 8.96 -13.47
N ASN A 56 12.43 8.13 -12.99
CA ASN A 56 12.10 6.95 -12.22
C ASN A 56 11.67 7.36 -10.80
N THR A 57 10.44 7.84 -10.64
CA THR A 57 9.84 7.91 -9.31
C THR A 57 9.41 6.49 -8.94
N ASN A 58 10.16 5.82 -8.05
CA ASN A 58 9.88 4.46 -7.56
C ASN A 58 8.53 4.29 -6.81
N VAL A 59 7.65 5.31 -6.86
CA VAL A 59 6.34 5.35 -6.20
C VAL A 59 5.25 5.15 -7.26
N PRO A 60 4.45 4.07 -7.18
CA PRO A 60 3.31 3.88 -8.08
C PRO A 60 2.33 5.06 -7.97
N ARG A 61 1.70 5.46 -9.08
CA ARG A 61 0.66 6.50 -9.05
C ARG A 61 -0.70 5.88 -8.75
N VAL A 62 -1.51 6.56 -7.95
CA VAL A 62 -2.85 6.10 -7.59
C VAL A 62 -3.89 7.01 -8.23
N HIS A 63 -4.82 6.39 -8.95
CA HIS A 63 -5.95 7.07 -9.55
C HIS A 63 -7.25 6.52 -8.99
N ILE A 64 -8.30 7.34 -9.00
CA ILE A 64 -9.64 6.95 -8.62
C ILE A 64 -10.65 7.44 -9.65
N THR A 65 -11.67 6.64 -9.90
CA THR A 65 -12.85 7.04 -10.67
C THR A 65 -14.10 6.79 -9.84
N SER A 66 -14.96 7.80 -9.69
CA SER A 66 -16.19 7.70 -8.91
C SER A 66 -17.41 7.42 -9.81
N PHE A 67 -18.30 6.54 -9.36
CA PHE A 67 -19.55 6.16 -10.05
C PHE A 67 -20.79 6.27 -9.14
N GLY A 68 -20.59 6.37 -7.82
CA GLY A 68 -21.64 6.29 -6.82
C GLY A 68 -22.72 7.36 -6.92
N GLN A 69 -23.94 7.02 -6.50
CA GLN A 69 -25.08 7.97 -6.49
C GLN A 69 -24.87 9.14 -5.52
N PHE A 70 -24.33 8.84 -4.33
CA PHE A 70 -24.07 9.84 -3.30
C PHE A 70 -22.67 10.49 -3.41
N GLY A 71 -21.95 10.18 -4.50
CA GLY A 71 -20.65 10.75 -4.79
C GLY A 71 -19.50 10.19 -3.95
N THR A 72 -18.29 10.49 -4.42
CA THR A 72 -17.04 10.31 -3.69
C THR A 72 -16.42 11.69 -3.51
N PHE A 73 -15.86 11.93 -2.33
CA PHE A 73 -15.22 13.20 -1.99
C PHE A 73 -13.77 12.95 -1.61
N CYS A 74 -12.89 13.89 -1.90
CA CYS A 74 -11.47 13.81 -1.59
C CYS A 74 -11.01 15.12 -0.92
N LYS A 75 -10.17 14.99 0.10
CA LYS A 75 -9.30 16.08 0.58
C LYS A 75 -7.84 15.61 0.43
N ALA A 76 -6.97 16.49 -0.05
CA ALA A 76 -5.59 16.12 -0.34
C ALA A 76 -4.77 15.86 0.92
N LEU A 77 -5.06 16.61 2.00
CA LEU A 77 -4.39 16.50 3.30
C LEU A 77 -5.38 16.67 4.44
N GLU A 78 -4.98 16.23 5.63
CA GLU A 78 -5.71 16.49 6.86
C GLU A 78 -5.88 18.00 7.11
N GLY A 79 -7.03 18.40 7.67
CA GLY A 79 -7.40 19.82 7.84
C GLY A 79 -7.96 20.52 6.60
N GLN A 80 -7.89 19.93 5.41
CA GLN A 80 -8.52 20.50 4.21
C GLN A 80 -10.00 20.13 4.06
N ASN A 81 -10.74 20.97 3.35
CA ASN A 81 -12.14 20.71 3.00
C ASN A 81 -12.25 19.63 1.92
N PHE A 82 -13.27 18.78 2.05
CA PHE A 82 -13.61 17.80 1.04
C PHE A 82 -14.11 18.48 -0.25
N LYS A 83 -13.60 17.99 -1.38
CA LYS A 83 -14.08 18.33 -2.72
C LYS A 83 -14.73 17.11 -3.34
N ALA A 84 -15.90 17.29 -3.94
CA ALA A 84 -16.55 16.22 -4.69
C ALA A 84 -15.71 15.85 -5.91
N LEU A 85 -15.46 14.56 -6.10
CA LEU A 85 -14.86 14.05 -7.33
C LEU A 85 -15.92 14.02 -8.43
N GLN A 86 -15.52 14.39 -9.64
CA GLN A 86 -16.42 14.35 -10.79
C GLN A 86 -16.71 12.88 -11.17
N LYS A 87 -17.99 12.57 -11.32
CA LYS A 87 -18.44 11.21 -11.67
C LYS A 87 -17.93 10.81 -13.06
N GLY A 88 -17.33 9.62 -13.15
CA GLY A 88 -16.79 9.04 -14.38
C GLY A 88 -15.45 9.63 -14.84
N VAL A 89 -14.88 10.60 -14.10
CA VAL A 89 -13.59 11.22 -14.42
C VAL A 89 -12.50 10.65 -13.54
N VAL A 90 -11.38 10.30 -14.16
CA VAL A 90 -10.18 9.82 -13.46
C VAL A 90 -9.54 10.99 -12.72
N SER A 91 -9.32 10.82 -11.42
CA SER A 91 -8.63 11.78 -10.57
C SER A 91 -7.41 11.12 -9.92
N GLU A 92 -6.28 11.83 -9.84
CA GLU A 92 -5.08 11.34 -9.15
C GLU A 92 -5.18 11.58 -7.65
N LEU A 93 -4.63 10.66 -6.86
CA LEU A 93 -4.55 10.72 -5.41
C LEU A 93 -3.09 10.81 -4.95
N GLY A 94 -2.83 11.75 -4.05
CA GLY A 94 -1.53 11.93 -3.42
C GLY A 94 -1.40 11.22 -2.07
N ASN A 95 -0.18 11.19 -1.55
CA ASN A 95 0.09 10.72 -0.19
C ASN A 95 -0.61 11.59 0.85
N GLY A 96 -1.33 10.95 1.79
CA GLY A 96 -2.11 11.62 2.83
C GLY A 96 -3.54 11.97 2.40
N ALA A 97 -3.94 11.64 1.17
CA ALA A 97 -5.30 11.89 0.70
C ALA A 97 -6.32 11.14 1.56
N VAL A 98 -7.44 11.79 1.86
CA VAL A 98 -8.57 11.16 2.56
C VAL A 98 -9.78 11.19 1.64
N LEU A 99 -10.34 10.00 1.43
CA LEU A 99 -11.51 9.76 0.59
C LEU A 99 -12.73 9.56 1.47
N ARG A 100 -13.86 10.15 1.08
CA ARG A 100 -15.17 9.85 1.66
C ARG A 100 -16.06 9.23 0.59
N PHE A 101 -16.61 8.06 0.89
CA PHE A 101 -17.54 7.34 0.03
C PHE A 101 -18.96 7.45 0.56
N GLY A 102 -19.88 7.90 -0.29
CA GLY A 102 -21.23 8.20 0.14
C GLY A 102 -21.23 9.27 1.22
N ARG A 103 -21.91 9.01 2.34
CA ARG A 103 -22.12 10.01 3.40
C ARG A 103 -21.18 9.85 4.60
N VAL A 104 -20.64 8.66 4.84
CA VAL A 104 -20.10 8.31 6.17
C VAL A 104 -18.74 7.61 6.17
N LYS A 105 -18.38 6.85 5.13
CA LYS A 105 -17.15 6.05 5.17
C LYS A 105 -15.96 6.86 4.68
N GLU A 106 -14.97 7.01 5.55
CA GLU A 106 -13.72 7.71 5.24
C GLU A 106 -12.53 6.74 5.27
N LEU A 107 -11.67 6.86 4.25
CA LEU A 107 -10.46 6.07 4.12
C LEU A 107 -9.28 7.01 3.85
N SER A 108 -8.18 6.81 4.57
CA SER A 108 -6.91 7.51 4.36
C SER A 108 -6.00 6.68 3.45
N LEU A 109 -5.49 7.31 2.41
CA LEU A 109 -4.46 6.76 1.54
C LEU A 109 -3.10 7.28 1.98
N ARG A 110 -2.18 6.36 2.31
CA ARG A 110 -0.82 6.69 2.68
C ARG A 110 0.18 5.83 1.95
N HIS A 111 1.32 6.44 1.68
CA HIS A 111 2.49 5.75 1.19
C HIS A 111 3.27 5.16 2.37
N GLN A 112 3.57 3.87 2.32
CA GLN A 112 4.37 3.19 3.33
C GLN A 112 5.60 2.57 2.68
N GLU A 113 6.77 2.93 3.21
CA GLU A 113 8.01 2.24 2.84
C GLU A 113 7.99 0.85 3.49
N LEU A 114 8.19 -0.16 2.64
CA LEU A 114 8.45 -1.54 3.06
C LEU A 114 9.82 -1.91 2.51
N VAL A 115 10.79 -1.96 3.42
CA VAL A 115 12.18 -2.31 3.14
C VAL A 115 12.53 -3.56 3.93
N LEU A 116 12.88 -4.63 3.24
CA LEU A 116 13.39 -5.87 3.83
C LEU A 116 14.90 -5.80 3.89
N PHE A 117 15.47 -5.86 5.08
CA PHE A 117 16.88 -6.22 5.21
C PHE A 117 17.02 -7.71 4.95
N VAL A 118 17.94 -8.08 4.06
CA VAL A 118 18.24 -9.46 3.77
C VAL A 118 19.55 -9.85 4.45
N SER A 119 19.44 -10.82 5.36
CA SER A 119 20.56 -11.37 6.12
C SER A 119 21.48 -12.31 5.33
N GLY A 120 21.11 -12.68 4.10
CA GLY A 120 21.82 -13.62 3.24
C GLY A 120 21.65 -13.32 1.74
N SER A 121 21.93 -14.30 0.89
CA SER A 121 21.68 -14.17 -0.56
C SER A 121 20.20 -14.44 -0.85
N VAL A 122 19.55 -13.53 -1.58
CA VAL A 122 18.18 -13.73 -2.08
C VAL A 122 18.23 -14.24 -3.51
N ASP A 123 17.40 -15.24 -3.81
CA ASP A 123 17.21 -15.68 -5.19
C ASP A 123 16.51 -14.59 -6.03
N THR A 124 16.75 -14.59 -7.34
CA THR A 124 16.19 -13.58 -8.25
C THR A 124 14.65 -13.58 -8.23
N GLN A 125 14.02 -14.74 -8.03
CA GLN A 125 12.57 -14.87 -7.99
C GLN A 125 11.94 -14.12 -6.81
N LEU A 126 12.56 -14.18 -5.63
CA LEU A 126 12.10 -13.47 -4.45
C LEU A 126 12.34 -11.96 -4.59
N GLN A 127 13.46 -11.54 -5.19
CA GLN A 127 13.68 -10.12 -5.52
C GLN A 127 12.62 -9.60 -6.50
N GLU A 128 12.28 -10.35 -7.54
CA GLU A 128 11.25 -9.98 -8.52
C GLU A 128 9.86 -9.92 -7.88
N LYS A 129 9.49 -10.91 -7.07
CA LYS A 129 8.21 -10.92 -6.33
C LYS A 129 8.12 -9.75 -5.34
N ALA A 130 9.19 -9.47 -4.60
CA ALA A 130 9.26 -8.35 -3.68
C ALA A 130 9.11 -7.03 -4.45
N ALA A 131 9.86 -6.84 -5.54
CA ALA A 131 9.79 -5.64 -6.36
C ALA A 131 8.40 -5.44 -6.98
N ALA A 132 7.77 -6.50 -7.50
CA ALA A 132 6.40 -6.46 -8.03
C ALA A 132 5.37 -6.11 -6.96
N ALA A 133 5.60 -6.51 -5.71
CA ALA A 133 4.81 -6.11 -4.56
C ALA A 133 5.16 -4.70 -4.04
N GLY A 134 6.06 -3.97 -4.69
CA GLY A 134 6.53 -2.66 -4.22
C GLY A 134 7.41 -2.74 -2.97
N ILE A 135 7.95 -3.90 -2.63
CA ILE A 135 8.85 -4.10 -1.49
C ILE A 135 10.29 -3.90 -1.95
N GLN A 136 11.05 -3.10 -1.20
CA GLN A 136 12.47 -2.90 -1.45
C GLN A 136 13.30 -3.89 -0.63
N THR A 137 14.41 -4.35 -1.18
CA THR A 137 15.38 -5.18 -0.46
C THR A 137 16.66 -4.41 -0.21
N SER A 138 17.24 -4.54 0.97
CA SER A 138 18.54 -3.97 1.35
C SER A 138 19.46 -5.08 1.85
N ALA A 139 20.73 -5.04 1.45
CA ALA A 139 21.78 -5.91 2.00
C ALA A 139 22.39 -5.32 3.29
N ALA A 140 21.96 -4.13 3.72
CA ALA A 140 22.47 -3.43 4.89
C ALA A 140 21.35 -3.06 5.85
N TRP A 141 21.61 -3.22 7.15
CA TRP A 141 20.76 -2.72 8.22
C TRP A 141 21.11 -1.25 8.49
N ASP A 142 20.53 -0.34 7.72
CA ASP A 142 20.90 1.09 7.68
C ASP A 142 19.82 2.03 8.25
N GLY A 143 18.92 1.50 9.08
CA GLY A 143 17.82 2.25 9.69
C GLY A 143 16.63 2.51 8.77
N ARG A 144 16.74 2.26 7.47
CA ARG A 144 15.61 2.26 6.52
C ARG A 144 14.88 0.92 6.49
N ALA A 145 15.56 -0.16 6.90
CA ALA A 145 14.99 -1.49 6.98
C ALA A 145 13.82 -1.52 7.98
N THR A 146 12.66 -1.93 7.49
CA THR A 146 11.42 -2.04 8.27
C THR A 146 11.19 -3.45 8.81
N HIS A 147 11.73 -4.47 8.12
CA HIS A 147 11.58 -5.89 8.45
C HIS A 147 12.90 -6.61 8.19
N ILE A 148 13.11 -7.73 8.89
CA ILE A 148 14.25 -8.63 8.66
C ILE A 148 13.78 -9.85 7.88
N LEU A 149 14.42 -10.12 6.75
CA LEU A 149 14.28 -11.35 6.00
C LEU A 149 15.41 -12.32 6.37
N ILE A 150 15.06 -13.44 7.01
CA ILE A 150 15.98 -14.54 7.32
C ILE A 150 15.91 -15.58 6.21
N GLU A 151 17.03 -15.78 5.52
CA GLU A 151 17.25 -16.93 4.63
C GLU A 151 17.97 -18.05 5.38
N ASP A 152 17.79 -19.29 4.92
CA ASP A 152 18.31 -20.49 5.59
C ASP A 152 19.86 -20.50 5.71
N ALA A 153 20.56 -19.74 4.86
CA ALA A 153 22.01 -19.51 4.94
C ALA A 153 22.31 -18.09 5.44
N LEU A 154 22.58 -17.96 6.74
CA LEU A 154 22.96 -16.71 7.39
C LEU A 154 24.45 -16.45 7.25
N SER A 155 24.82 -15.26 6.80
CA SER A 155 26.19 -14.74 6.97
C SER A 155 26.40 -14.28 8.41
N GLU A 156 27.65 -14.18 8.89
CA GLU A 156 27.96 -13.68 10.23
C GLU A 156 27.45 -12.23 10.44
N ALA A 157 27.63 -11.38 9.42
CA ALA A 157 27.06 -10.03 9.40
C ALA A 157 25.52 -10.03 9.41
N GLY A 158 24.91 -10.97 8.69
CA GLY A 158 23.46 -11.17 8.67
C GLY A 158 22.89 -11.62 10.01
N ALA A 159 23.60 -12.51 10.73
CA ALA A 159 23.21 -12.96 12.05
C ALA A 159 23.26 -11.82 13.08
N ALA A 160 24.34 -11.03 13.09
CA ALA A 160 24.46 -9.87 13.97
C ALA A 160 23.37 -8.82 13.71
N ALA A 161 23.11 -8.49 12.45
CA ALA A 161 22.06 -7.56 12.07
C ALA A 161 20.66 -8.07 12.43
N THR A 162 20.41 -9.38 12.30
CA THR A 162 19.15 -10.02 12.68
C THR A 162 18.90 -9.91 14.19
N ILE A 163 19.93 -10.15 15.02
CA ILE A 163 19.84 -10.01 16.46
C ILE A 163 19.55 -8.55 16.83
N CYS A 164 20.29 -7.60 16.26
CA CYS A 164 20.09 -6.17 16.50
C CYS A 164 18.68 -5.70 16.14
N GLY A 165 18.17 -6.07 14.97
CA GLY A 165 16.80 -5.70 14.58
C GLY A 165 15.73 -6.45 15.38
N HIS A 166 15.95 -7.69 15.79
CA HIS A 166 15.00 -8.37 16.68
C HIS A 166 14.92 -7.67 18.05
N LEU A 167 16.08 -7.32 18.63
CA LEU A 167 16.14 -6.57 19.90
C LEU A 167 15.56 -5.15 19.78
N GLY A 168 15.61 -4.55 18.59
CA GLY A 168 14.97 -3.28 18.28
C GLY A 168 13.46 -3.35 18.09
N GLY A 169 12.86 -4.55 18.18
CA GLY A 169 11.42 -4.78 18.02
C GLY A 169 10.95 -4.87 16.57
N GLN A 170 11.86 -4.96 15.60
CA GLN A 170 11.47 -5.10 14.21
C GLN A 170 10.91 -6.50 13.91
N PRO A 171 9.88 -6.60 13.05
CA PRO A 171 9.34 -7.90 12.67
C PRO A 171 10.36 -8.72 11.89
N VAL A 172 10.45 -10.01 12.24
CA VAL A 172 11.31 -11.00 11.60
C VAL A 172 10.45 -11.92 10.74
N VAL A 173 10.82 -12.06 9.46
CA VAL A 173 10.09 -12.84 8.46
C VAL A 173 11.03 -13.87 7.85
N SER A 174 10.57 -15.11 7.69
CA SER A 174 11.33 -16.15 6.99
C SER A 174 11.12 -16.04 5.48
N GLY A 175 12.18 -16.24 4.69
CA GLY A 175 12.13 -16.34 3.23
C GLY A 175 11.11 -17.36 2.71
N ARG A 176 10.86 -18.43 3.48
CA ARG A 176 9.87 -19.45 3.14
C ARG A 176 8.44 -18.89 3.01
N TRP A 177 8.11 -17.85 3.76
CA TRP A 177 6.79 -17.20 3.71
C TRP A 177 6.48 -16.56 2.35
N TYR A 178 7.50 -16.11 1.61
CA TYR A 178 7.33 -15.51 0.28
C TYR A 178 7.31 -16.51 -0.88
N ARG A 179 7.72 -17.76 -0.61
CA ARG A 179 7.86 -18.81 -1.63
C ARG A 179 6.60 -19.67 -1.79
N THR A 180 5.70 -19.67 -0.81
CA THR A 180 4.35 -20.25 -0.89
C THR A 180 3.42 -19.40 -1.75
#